data_AF-P13902-F1
#
_entry.id   AF-P13902-F1
#
_cell.length_a   1.000
_cell.length_b   1.000
_cell.length_c   1.000
_cell.angle_alpha   90.00
_cell.angle_beta   90.00
_cell.angle_gamma   90.00
#
_symmetry.space_group_name_H-M   'P 1'
#
loop_
_entity.id
_entity.type
_entity.pdbx_description
1 polymer ?
#
loop_
_entity_poly.entity_id
_entity_poly.type
_entity_poly.pdbx_seq_one_letter_code
_entity_poly.pdbx_strand_id
1 'polypeptide(L)'
;MTNDIKEIQTIQPGLSEIKEIKGELANVKKRKRRSKKINKLTDGQIRINHVSSEKKRRELERAIFDELVAVVPDLQPQESRSELIIYLKSLSYLSWLYERNEKLRKQIIAKHEAKTGSSSSSDPVQEQNGNIRDLVPKELIWELGDGQSGQ
;
A
#
# COMPACT_ATOMS: atom_id res chain seq x y z
N MET A 1 -24.83 -21.35 39.06
CA MET A 1 -24.27 -22.44 38.23
C MET A 1 -23.71 -21.83 36.96
N THR A 2 -22.47 -22.15 36.65
CA THR A 2 -21.50 -21.35 35.90
C THR A 2 -21.36 -21.78 34.44
N ASN A 3 -21.49 -20.81 33.53
CA ASN A 3 -20.69 -20.57 32.31
C ASN A 3 -20.46 -21.72 31.32
N ASP A 4 -21.42 -21.94 30.42
CA ASP A 4 -21.22 -22.62 29.12
C ASP A 4 -20.83 -21.62 28.02
N ILE A 5 -19.60 -21.10 28.09
CA ILE A 5 -18.96 -20.38 26.98
C ILE A 5 -17.57 -20.96 26.82
N LYS A 6 -17.46 -22.07 26.09
CA LYS A 6 -16.18 -22.61 25.64
C LYS A 6 -16.28 -23.07 24.18
N GLU A 7 -15.30 -22.60 23.42
CA GLU A 7 -14.88 -23.06 22.09
C GLU A 7 -15.75 -22.71 20.88
N ILE A 8 -15.61 -21.46 20.41
CA ILE A 8 -15.68 -21.20 18.96
C ILE A 8 -14.25 -21.23 18.44
N GLN A 9 -13.94 -22.28 17.69
CA GLN A 9 -12.65 -22.51 17.04
C GLN A 9 -12.33 -21.36 16.07
N THR A 10 -11.14 -20.78 16.23
CA THR A 10 -10.56 -19.81 15.31
C THR A 10 -10.25 -20.50 13.98
N ILE A 11 -11.16 -20.43 13.02
CA ILE A 11 -10.92 -20.86 11.64
C ILE A 11 -10.17 -19.71 10.94
N GLN A 12 -8.84 -19.80 10.87
CA GLN A 12 -8.07 -19.01 9.89
C GLN A 12 -7.95 -19.84 8.61
N PRO A 13 -8.70 -19.54 7.53
CA PRO A 13 -8.48 -20.23 6.27
C PRO A 13 -7.16 -19.77 5.66
N GLY A 14 -6.26 -20.72 5.36
CA GLY A 14 -5.03 -20.45 4.63
C GLY A 14 -5.32 -20.05 3.19
N LEU A 15 -4.44 -19.23 2.58
CA LEU A 15 -4.58 -18.77 1.18
C LEU A 15 -4.71 -19.92 0.14
N SER A 16 -4.27 -21.14 0.50
CA SER A 16 -4.40 -22.37 -0.29
C SER A 16 -5.83 -22.95 -0.27
N GLU A 17 -6.54 -22.90 0.86
CA GLU A 17 -7.95 -23.36 0.97
C GLU A 17 -8.91 -22.48 0.15
N ILE A 18 -8.58 -21.20 -0.02
CA ILE A 18 -9.41 -20.26 -0.80
C ILE A 18 -9.45 -20.65 -2.28
N LYS A 19 -8.39 -21.28 -2.83
CA LYS A 19 -8.37 -21.75 -4.23
C LYS A 19 -9.20 -23.02 -4.43
N GLU A 20 -9.23 -23.90 -3.43
CA GLU A 20 -9.97 -25.17 -3.48
C GLU A 20 -11.48 -24.94 -3.29
N ILE A 21 -11.86 -24.03 -2.39
CA ILE A 21 -13.26 -23.59 -2.18
C ILE A 21 -13.85 -22.93 -3.44
N LYS A 22 -13.01 -22.27 -4.26
CA LYS A 22 -13.44 -21.64 -5.53
C LYS A 22 -13.82 -22.69 -6.60
N GLY A 23 -13.22 -23.88 -6.54
CA GLY A 23 -13.54 -25.01 -7.42
C GLY A 23 -14.87 -25.69 -7.06
N GLU A 24 -15.17 -25.85 -5.77
CA GLU A 24 -16.43 -26.44 -5.31
C GLU A 24 -17.65 -25.53 -5.52
N LEU A 25 -17.49 -24.21 -5.41
CA LEU A 25 -18.58 -23.25 -5.64
C LEU A 25 -19.10 -23.25 -7.10
N ALA A 26 -18.27 -23.66 -8.05
CA ALA A 26 -18.63 -23.68 -9.48
C ALA A 26 -19.62 -24.82 -9.85
N ASN A 27 -19.75 -25.86 -9.02
CA ASN A 27 -20.62 -27.02 -9.32
C ASN A 27 -22.03 -26.90 -8.70
N VAL A 28 -22.39 -25.75 -8.13
CA VAL A 28 -23.69 -25.49 -7.47
C VAL A 28 -24.72 -24.88 -8.43
N LYS A 29 -24.67 -25.18 -9.74
CA LYS A 29 -25.56 -24.62 -10.77
C LYS A 29 -26.94 -25.31 -10.91
N LYS A 30 -27.42 -26.08 -9.93
CA LYS A 30 -28.75 -26.75 -9.98
C LYS A 30 -29.60 -26.62 -8.70
N ARG A 31 -29.49 -25.53 -7.93
CA ARG A 31 -30.23 -25.40 -6.65
C ARG A 31 -31.41 -24.44 -6.71
N LYS A 32 -32.59 -25.07 -6.59
CA LYS A 32 -33.95 -24.63 -6.23
C LYS A 32 -34.17 -23.16 -5.83
N ARG A 33 -35.32 -22.65 -6.30
CA ARG A 33 -35.98 -21.35 -6.07
C ARG A 33 -35.57 -20.64 -4.77
N ARG A 34 -35.08 -19.41 -4.91
CA ARG A 34 -34.76 -18.45 -3.84
C ARG A 34 -35.95 -18.28 -2.89
N SER A 35 -35.96 -19.02 -1.78
CA SER A 35 -36.82 -18.69 -0.65
C SER A 35 -36.35 -17.39 -0.02
N LYS A 36 -37.31 -16.60 0.44
CA LYS A 36 -37.17 -15.27 1.06
C LYS A 36 -35.97 -15.23 2.02
N LYS A 37 -35.18 -14.15 1.98
CA LYS A 37 -34.07 -13.90 2.91
C LYS A 37 -34.62 -13.85 4.34
N ILE A 38 -34.79 -15.00 4.98
CA ILE A 38 -34.84 -15.11 6.43
C ILE A 38 -33.45 -14.64 6.88
N ASN A 39 -33.38 -13.56 7.65
CA ASN A 39 -32.12 -13.11 8.23
C ASN A 39 -31.54 -14.28 9.03
N LYS A 40 -30.53 -14.96 8.46
CA LYS A 40 -29.90 -16.16 9.04
C LYS A 40 -29.10 -15.86 10.32
N LEU A 41 -29.05 -14.59 10.72
CA LEU A 41 -28.30 -14.11 11.86
C LEU A 41 -29.30 -13.46 12.81
N THR A 42 -29.42 -14.02 14.02
CA THR A 42 -30.13 -13.38 15.13
C THR A 42 -29.52 -12.00 15.42
N ASP A 43 -30.28 -11.07 15.98
CA ASP A 43 -29.78 -9.74 16.37
C ASP A 43 -28.51 -9.81 17.25
N GLY A 44 -28.44 -10.83 18.13
CA GLY A 44 -27.23 -11.13 18.91
C GLY A 44 -26.03 -11.47 18.04
N GLN A 45 -26.20 -12.29 17.00
CA GLN A 45 -25.14 -12.65 16.06
C GLN A 45 -24.72 -11.46 15.19
N ILE A 46 -25.67 -10.63 14.75
CA ILE A 46 -25.37 -9.40 14.01
C ILE A 46 -24.51 -8.47 14.88
N ARG A 47 -24.88 -8.29 16.15
CA ARG A 47 -24.11 -7.49 17.11
C ARG A 47 -22.68 -8.02 17.28
N ILE A 48 -22.53 -9.33 17.48
CA ILE A 48 -21.22 -9.98 17.62
C ILE A 48 -20.39 -9.77 16.34
N ASN A 49 -20.97 -10.00 15.17
CA ASN A 49 -20.30 -9.84 13.89
C ASN A 49 -19.91 -8.38 13.61
N HIS A 50 -20.75 -7.42 14.00
CA HIS A 50 -20.46 -5.99 13.85
C HIS A 50 -19.26 -5.60 14.72
N VAL A 51 -19.27 -5.98 16.00
CA VAL A 51 -18.15 -5.71 16.92
C VAL A 51 -16.86 -6.39 16.46
N SER A 52 -16.93 -7.64 15.98
CA SER A 52 -15.75 -8.36 15.48
C SER A 52 -15.20 -7.75 14.19
N SER A 53 -16.08 -7.35 13.26
CA SER A 53 -15.68 -6.69 12.01
C SER A 53 -15.04 -5.32 12.27
N GLU A 54 -15.61 -4.54 13.20
CA GLU A 54 -15.04 -3.23 13.56
C GLU A 54 -13.72 -3.38 14.32
N LYS A 55 -13.61 -4.38 15.21
CA LYS A 55 -12.33 -4.70 15.88
C LYS A 55 -11.26 -5.01 14.84
N LYS A 56 -11.59 -5.85 13.84
CA LYS A 56 -10.66 -6.20 12.76
C LYS A 56 -10.28 -4.98 11.90
N ARG A 57 -11.25 -4.11 11.57
CA ARG A 57 -10.99 -2.86 10.84
C ARG A 57 -9.99 -1.99 11.60
N ARG A 58 -10.19 -1.79 12.91
CA ARG A 58 -9.29 -1.00 13.77
C ARG A 58 -7.93 -1.64 13.95
N GLU A 59 -7.83 -2.96 13.97
CA GLU A 59 -6.53 -3.65 14.00
C GLU A 59 -5.75 -3.43 12.71
N LEU A 60 -6.42 -3.48 11.54
CA LEU A 60 -5.78 -3.17 10.26
C LEU A 60 -5.31 -1.72 10.19
N GLU A 61 -6.14 -0.79 10.63
CA GLU A 61 -5.79 0.64 10.72
C GLU A 61 -4.56 0.87 11.60
N ARG A 62 -4.50 0.23 12.78
CA ARG A 62 -3.32 0.29 13.66
C ARG A 62 -2.08 -0.32 13.02
N ALA A 63 -2.22 -1.46 12.34
CA ALA A 63 -1.10 -2.09 11.66
C ALA A 63 -0.49 -1.20 10.57
N ILE A 64 -1.32 -0.43 9.84
CA ILE A 64 -0.85 0.56 8.85
C ILE A 64 -0.06 1.67 9.54
N PHE A 65 -0.54 2.18 10.67
CA PHE A 65 0.20 3.20 11.44
C PHE A 65 1.52 2.67 12.00
N ASP A 66 1.55 1.42 12.48
CA ASP A 66 2.77 0.76 12.95
C ASP A 66 3.78 0.59 11.80
N GLU A 67 3.31 0.26 10.59
CA GLU A 67 4.14 0.20 9.38
C GLU A 67 4.73 1.57 9.01
N LEU A 68 3.92 2.63 9.06
CA LEU A 68 4.40 4.01 8.81
C LEU A 68 5.50 4.43 9.81
N VAL A 69 5.32 4.10 11.09
CA VAL A 69 6.33 4.37 12.14
C VAL A 69 7.62 3.61 11.89
N ALA A 70 7.56 2.40 11.32
CA ALA A 70 8.76 1.64 10.98
C ALA A 70 9.53 2.21 9.78
N VAL A 71 8.84 2.85 8.84
CA VAL A 71 9.44 3.39 7.60
C VAL A 71 10.01 4.80 7.79
N VAL A 72 9.34 5.64 8.57
CA VAL A 72 9.75 7.04 8.76
C VAL A 72 10.80 7.12 9.89
N PRO A 73 12.05 7.53 9.59
CA PRO A 73 13.14 7.49 10.56
C PRO A 73 12.93 8.43 11.77
N ASP A 74 12.16 9.51 11.58
CA ASP A 74 11.90 10.51 12.62
C ASP A 74 10.76 10.10 13.59
N LEU A 75 10.04 9.01 13.30
CA LEU A 75 8.97 8.50 14.15
C LEU A 75 9.54 7.55 15.21
N GLN A 76 9.15 7.78 16.46
CA GLN A 76 9.49 6.89 17.56
C GLN A 76 8.37 5.86 17.79
N PRO A 77 8.67 4.63 18.25
CA PRO A 77 7.64 3.61 18.52
C PRO A 77 6.53 4.06 19.48
N GLN A 78 6.84 5.01 20.37
CA GLN A 78 5.91 5.60 21.31
C GLN A 78 4.87 6.52 20.64
N GLU A 79 5.17 7.06 19.46
CA GLU A 79 4.31 7.96 18.70
C GLU A 79 3.30 7.24 17.81
N SER A 80 3.34 5.90 17.75
CA SER A 80 2.41 5.02 17.01
C SER A 80 0.92 5.24 17.32
N ARG A 81 0.61 5.91 18.44
CA ARG A 81 -0.76 6.20 18.87
C ARG A 81 -1.28 7.58 18.43
N SER A 82 -0.42 8.45 17.91
CA SER A 82 -0.79 9.83 17.57
C SER A 82 -0.88 10.01 16.05
N GLU A 83 -2.09 9.84 15.50
CA GLU A 83 -2.36 9.92 14.06
C GLU A 83 -1.84 11.23 13.45
N LEU A 84 -2.09 12.36 14.11
CA LEU A 84 -1.66 13.67 13.65
C LEU A 84 -0.12 13.79 13.53
N ILE A 85 0.61 13.27 14.51
CA ILE A 85 2.08 13.31 14.51
C ILE A 85 2.64 12.40 13.42
N ILE A 86 2.04 11.22 13.23
CA ILE A 86 2.42 10.30 12.16
C ILE A 86 2.25 10.99 10.81
N TYR A 87 1.11 11.64 10.55
CA TYR A 87 0.90 12.35 9.28
C TYR A 87 1.90 13.49 9.06
N LEU A 88 2.11 14.34 10.06
CA LEU A 88 2.99 15.50 9.93
C LEU A 88 4.44 15.08 9.66
N LYS A 89 4.97 14.13 10.44
CA LYS A 89 6.33 13.60 10.24
C LYS A 89 6.47 12.85 8.93
N SER A 90 5.46 12.07 8.54
CA SER A 90 5.46 11.36 7.24
C SER A 90 5.51 12.34 6.07
N LEU A 91 4.73 13.43 6.12
CA LEU A 91 4.75 14.47 5.07
C LEU A 91 6.09 15.19 5.02
N SER A 92 6.69 15.49 6.17
CA SER A 92 8.03 16.09 6.25
C SER A 92 9.08 15.16 5.64
N TYR A 93 9.04 13.87 5.98
CA TYR A 93 9.96 12.87 5.45
C TYR A 93 9.78 12.67 3.94
N LEU A 94 8.54 12.66 3.46
CA LEU A 94 8.23 12.58 2.04
C LEU A 94 8.78 13.80 1.28
N SER A 95 8.60 15.01 1.84
CA SER A 95 9.17 16.25 1.27
C SER A 95 10.70 16.18 1.18
N TRP A 96 11.35 15.70 2.24
CA TRP A 96 12.80 15.47 2.26
C TRP A 96 13.25 14.43 1.22
N LEU A 97 12.49 13.34 1.05
CA LEU A 97 12.77 12.32 0.02
C LEU A 97 12.68 12.91 -1.38
N TYR A 98 11.68 13.74 -1.67
CA TYR A 98 11.56 14.42 -2.95
C TYR A 98 12.74 15.35 -3.23
N GLU A 99 13.10 16.22 -2.29
CA GLU A 99 14.25 17.13 -2.42
C GLU A 99 15.56 16.34 -2.58
N ARG A 100 15.73 15.27 -1.79
CA ARG A 100 16.91 14.40 -1.86
C ARG A 100 17.01 13.70 -3.20
N ASN A 101 15.90 13.19 -3.72
CA ASN A 101 15.81 12.55 -5.02
C ASN A 101 16.15 13.54 -6.14
N GLU A 102 15.58 14.74 -6.12
CA GLU A 102 15.89 15.81 -7.09
C GLU A 102 17.39 16.15 -7.09
N LYS A 103 17.99 16.32 -5.92
CA LYS A 103 19.44 16.56 -5.78
C LYS A 103 20.26 15.41 -6.37
N LEU A 104 19.88 14.17 -6.12
CA LEU A 104 20.57 13.00 -6.68
C LEU A 104 20.46 12.95 -8.20
N ARG A 105 19.28 13.26 -8.78
CA ARG A 105 19.12 13.36 -10.24
C ARG A 105 20.05 14.42 -10.84
N LYS A 106 20.10 15.61 -10.24
CA LYS A 106 21.02 16.68 -10.67
C LYS A 106 22.49 16.21 -10.64
N GLN A 107 22.89 15.46 -9.60
CA GLN A 107 24.23 14.90 -9.50
C GLN A 107 24.53 13.85 -10.58
N ILE A 108 23.56 12.98 -10.90
CA ILE A 108 23.71 11.97 -11.96
C ILE A 108 23.89 12.66 -13.32
N ILE A 109 23.06 13.67 -13.62
CA ILE A 109 23.15 14.45 -14.86
C ILE A 109 24.51 15.14 -14.96
N ALA A 110 24.93 15.88 -13.93
CA ALA A 110 26.22 16.56 -13.92
C ALA A 110 27.42 15.60 -14.05
N LYS A 111 27.36 14.42 -13.42
CA LYS A 111 28.40 13.39 -13.55
C LYS A 111 28.43 12.79 -14.95
N HIS A 112 27.27 12.63 -15.60
CA HIS A 112 27.19 12.17 -16.97
C HIS A 112 27.78 13.19 -17.94
N GLU A 113 27.43 14.47 -17.81
CA GLU A 113 27.97 15.58 -18.61
C GLU A 113 29.49 15.71 -18.47
N ALA A 114 30.04 15.57 -17.26
CA ALA A 114 31.48 15.58 -17.02
C ALA A 114 32.18 14.39 -17.70
N LYS A 115 31.53 13.23 -17.79
CA LYS A 115 32.07 12.05 -18.46
C LYS A 115 32.02 12.17 -19.99
N THR A 116 30.93 12.70 -20.55
CA THR A 116 30.79 12.91 -22.00
C THR A 116 31.69 14.02 -22.52
N GLY A 117 31.94 15.07 -21.72
CA GLY A 117 32.80 16.19 -22.10
C GLY A 117 34.29 15.85 -22.19
N SER A 118 34.75 14.78 -21.55
CA SER A 118 36.18 14.40 -21.54
C SER A 118 36.60 13.44 -22.67
N SER A 119 35.66 12.88 -23.44
CA SER A 119 35.95 11.85 -24.47
C SER A 119 35.59 12.25 -25.90
N SER A 120 35.24 13.51 -26.16
CA SER A 120 34.79 13.99 -27.48
C SER A 120 35.88 14.81 -28.20
N SER A 121 37.01 14.16 -28.51
CA SER A 121 37.81 14.54 -29.67
C SER A 121 37.35 13.68 -30.84
N SER A 122 36.96 14.33 -31.95
CA SER A 122 36.65 13.78 -33.28
C SER A 122 35.52 12.74 -33.37
N ASP A 123 34.29 13.20 -33.62
CA ASP A 123 33.41 12.73 -34.72
C ASP A 123 32.00 13.35 -34.60
N PRO A 124 31.37 13.84 -35.70
CA PRO A 124 30.04 14.42 -35.66
C PRO A 124 28.99 13.31 -35.70
N VAL A 125 28.41 12.95 -34.55
CA VAL A 125 27.30 12.00 -34.46
C VAL A 125 25.98 12.75 -34.22
N GLN A 126 25.02 12.41 -35.07
CA GLN A 126 23.66 12.92 -35.18
C GLN A 126 22.94 13.13 -33.85
N GLU A 127 22.22 14.25 -33.77
CA GLU A 127 21.28 14.65 -32.72
C GLU A 127 20.33 13.51 -32.34
N GLN A 128 20.66 12.77 -31.28
CA GLN A 128 19.63 12.16 -30.45
C GLN A 128 19.39 13.15 -29.31
N ASN A 129 18.22 13.80 -29.35
CA ASN A 129 17.65 14.53 -28.23
C ASN A 129 17.49 13.56 -27.05
N GLY A 130 18.58 13.32 -26.33
CA GLY A 130 18.62 12.51 -25.12
C GLY A 130 17.84 13.25 -24.05
N ASN A 131 16.54 12.98 -23.99
CA ASN A 131 15.65 13.55 -23.02
C ASN A 131 16.23 13.20 -21.63
N ILE A 132 16.31 14.17 -20.71
CA ILE A 132 16.82 13.94 -19.33
C ILE A 132 16.17 12.71 -18.66
N ARG A 133 14.97 12.36 -19.13
CA ARG A 133 14.17 11.17 -18.79
C ARG A 133 14.80 9.82 -19.14
N ASP A 134 15.80 9.77 -20.03
CA ASP A 134 16.47 8.53 -20.42
C ASP A 134 17.71 8.23 -19.55
N LEU A 135 18.21 9.25 -18.85
CA LEU A 135 19.37 9.15 -17.95
C LEU A 135 18.98 8.73 -16.53
N VAL A 136 17.76 9.07 -16.10
CA VAL A 136 17.21 8.69 -14.80
C VAL A 136 16.06 7.71 -15.03
N PRO A 137 16.14 6.48 -14.50
CA PRO A 137 15.05 5.51 -14.64
C PRO A 137 13.73 6.09 -14.14
N LYS A 138 12.65 5.88 -14.91
CA LYS A 138 11.33 6.51 -14.68
C LYS A 138 10.75 6.18 -13.31
N GLU A 139 11.11 5.05 -12.74
CA GLU A 139 10.69 4.61 -11.41
C GLU A 139 11.31 5.43 -10.26
N LEU A 140 12.42 6.13 -10.53
CA LEU A 140 13.00 7.11 -9.61
C LEU A 140 12.41 8.52 -9.82
N ILE A 141 11.55 8.69 -10.82
CA ILE A 141 10.86 9.93 -11.12
C ILE A 141 9.59 10.05 -10.30
N TRP A 142 9.73 10.42 -9.02
CA TRP A 142 8.59 10.76 -8.19
C TRP A 142 8.31 12.24 -8.35
N GLU A 143 7.65 12.60 -9.44
CA GLU A 143 7.04 13.93 -9.56
C GLU A 143 5.71 13.89 -8.81
N LEU A 144 5.47 14.93 -8.02
CA LEU A 144 4.18 15.16 -7.37
C LEU A 144 3.17 15.30 -8.51
N GLY A 145 2.44 14.22 -8.80
CA GLY A 145 1.66 14.10 -10.03
C GLY A 145 0.89 15.39 -10.30
N ASP A 146 1.19 16.02 -11.45
CA ASP A 146 0.44 17.16 -11.92
C ASP A 146 -1.04 16.77 -11.83
N GLY A 147 -1.81 17.52 -11.03
CA GLY A 147 -3.21 17.24 -10.69
C GLY A 147 -4.17 17.40 -11.87
N GLN A 148 -3.84 16.82 -13.03
CA GLN A 148 -4.61 16.86 -14.26
C GLN A 148 -4.98 15.44 -14.70
N SER A 149 -6.05 14.90 -14.14
CA SER A 149 -7.02 14.05 -14.88
C SER A 149 -8.16 13.64 -13.95
N GLY A 150 -9.26 14.36 -14.07
CA GLY A 150 -10.51 14.08 -13.38
C GLY A 150 -11.53 15.16 -13.70
N GLN A 151 -11.86 15.27 -14.99
CA GLN A 151 -13.17 15.81 -15.38
C GLN A 151 -14.28 14.91 -14.84
#